data_AF-A0A1G1ZX77-F1
#
_entry.id   AF-A0A1G1ZX77-F1
#
_cell.length_a   1.000
_cell.length_b   1.000
_cell.length_c   1.000
_cell.angle_alpha   90.00
_cell.angle_beta   90.00
_cell.angle_gamma   90.00
#
_symmetry.space_group_name_H-M   'P 1'
#
loop_
_entity.id
_entity.type
_entity.pdbx_description
1 polymer ?
#
loop_
_entity_poly.entity_id
_entity_poly.type
_entity_poly.pdbx_seq_one_letter_code
_entity_poly.pdbx_strand_id
1 'polypeptide(L)'
;MRWWFFVSFLVAITVTSLGLSFRLMNERIDLTETNKEKVQSFFSRLANSQISFAENGEIVFPDEKKFLNYKKNYIENEASFVEVDLRKMIVSLYGRGLLLKTLPVTMKGREGSWWETPTGNYKAILKERNHFSSIGKVWMPYSIQFYGNFFIHGLPYYENGESVASSYTGGCVRLNTEDAKTVFDFVEKDMPILILDEELKTDYYGYLEPREESPNLPSISAKSFLISDLRTHEVILEKNANEPLPMASITKLMTGVVASELIYLERSIKISSKMLESAYESFPFSPEKRYTAFELFYPLLMQSSNGAANALASFIGQGEFVKKMNDKAISLGMIDSSFQDPSGIGDMNISTTHDISRLLQYIYYKRNFIFDITKGKKFINFGPVELHTITNFNDFYENENLLGAKTGKTNKAKETLATVWNFKTPKGDVPISIIVFGSDNRRADVQKLVDWVRGNFKIL
;
A
#
# COMPACT_ATOMS: atom_id res chain seq x y z
N MET A 1 -63.16 -6.65 13.97
CA MET A 1 -62.46 -5.49 13.38
C MET A 1 -60.93 -5.48 13.58
N ARG A 2 -60.31 -6.53 14.17
CA ARG A 2 -58.85 -6.61 14.41
C ARG A 2 -58.07 -7.52 13.45
N TRP A 3 -58.75 -8.29 12.60
CA TRP A 3 -58.10 -9.24 11.68
C TRP A 3 -57.73 -8.64 10.31
N TRP A 4 -58.41 -7.58 9.86
CA TRP A 4 -58.14 -6.94 8.57
C TRP A 4 -56.87 -6.09 8.56
N PHE A 5 -56.50 -5.47 9.70
CA PHE A 5 -55.27 -4.68 9.81
C PHE A 5 -53.98 -5.52 9.73
N PHE A 6 -54.01 -6.76 10.21
CA PHE A 6 -52.83 -7.63 10.16
C PHE A 6 -52.52 -8.13 8.74
N VAL A 7 -53.56 -8.39 7.94
CA VAL A 7 -53.40 -8.85 6.55
C VAL A 7 -52.92 -7.69 5.66
N SER A 8 -53.43 -6.47 5.85
CA SER A 8 -52.97 -5.30 5.08
C SER A 8 -51.53 -4.89 5.41
N PHE A 9 -51.08 -5.06 6.66
CA PHE A 9 -49.71 -4.75 7.06
C PHE A 9 -48.70 -5.80 6.55
N LEU A 10 -49.06 -7.09 6.56
CA LEU A 10 -48.23 -8.14 5.98
C LEU A 10 -48.13 -8.03 4.45
N VAL A 11 -49.21 -7.66 3.76
CA VAL A 11 -49.22 -7.44 2.30
C VAL A 11 -48.41 -6.19 1.93
N ALA A 12 -48.47 -5.11 2.72
CA ALA A 12 -47.64 -3.92 2.49
C ALA A 12 -46.14 -4.19 2.73
N ILE A 13 -45.79 -4.97 3.76
CA ILE A 13 -44.39 -5.37 4.02
C ILE A 13 -43.88 -6.34 2.96
N THR A 14 -44.69 -7.29 2.49
CA THR A 14 -44.29 -8.18 1.38
C THR A 14 -44.21 -7.44 0.05
N VAL A 15 -45.09 -6.49 -0.26
CA VAL A 15 -45.01 -5.72 -1.52
C VAL A 15 -43.86 -4.71 -1.50
N THR A 16 -43.52 -4.13 -0.35
CA THR A 16 -42.32 -3.27 -0.21
C THR A 16 -41.02 -4.08 -0.16
N SER A 17 -41.00 -5.26 0.46
CA SER A 17 -39.81 -6.13 0.47
C SER A 17 -39.59 -6.81 -0.87
N LEU A 18 -40.64 -7.32 -1.54
CA LEU A 18 -40.57 -7.75 -2.94
C LEU A 18 -40.27 -6.57 -3.85
N GLY A 19 -40.83 -5.38 -3.62
CA GLY A 19 -40.51 -4.16 -4.38
C GLY A 19 -39.04 -3.75 -4.24
N LEU A 20 -38.45 -3.84 -3.04
CA LEU A 20 -37.02 -3.60 -2.79
C LEU A 20 -36.14 -4.70 -3.37
N SER A 21 -36.56 -5.97 -3.25
CA SER A 21 -35.82 -7.13 -3.75
C SER A 21 -35.86 -7.18 -5.28
N PHE A 22 -36.97 -6.77 -5.88
CA PHE A 22 -37.13 -6.61 -7.34
C PHE A 22 -36.37 -5.38 -7.85
N ARG A 23 -36.27 -4.29 -7.07
CA ARG A 23 -35.38 -3.14 -7.39
C ARG A 23 -33.90 -3.50 -7.30
N LEU A 24 -33.51 -4.31 -6.32
CA LEU A 24 -32.14 -4.81 -6.16
C LEU A 24 -31.80 -5.93 -7.18
N MET A 25 -32.78 -6.72 -7.62
CA MET A 25 -32.60 -7.71 -8.71
C MET A 25 -32.59 -7.09 -10.12
N ASN A 26 -33.28 -5.95 -10.33
CA ASN A 26 -33.36 -5.30 -11.65
C ASN A 26 -32.23 -4.33 -11.99
N GLU A 27 -31.36 -3.97 -11.05
CA GLU A 27 -30.11 -3.26 -11.36
C GLU A 27 -28.92 -4.18 -11.14
N ARG A 28 -28.79 -5.23 -11.97
CA ARG A 28 -27.50 -5.92 -12.10
C ARG A 28 -26.45 -4.89 -12.51
N ILE A 29 -25.58 -4.52 -11.57
CA ILE A 29 -24.43 -3.68 -11.86
C ILE A 29 -23.52 -4.47 -12.80
N ASP A 30 -23.43 -4.05 -14.05
CA ASP A 30 -22.49 -4.62 -15.00
C ASP A 30 -21.06 -4.23 -14.61
N LEU A 31 -20.40 -5.11 -13.86
CA LEU A 31 -19.03 -4.93 -13.38
C LEU A 31 -17.98 -5.01 -14.49
N THR A 32 -18.38 -5.31 -15.74
CA THR A 32 -17.46 -5.27 -16.87
C THR A 32 -17.21 -3.82 -17.29
N GLU A 33 -18.20 -2.92 -17.17
CA GLU A 33 -18.05 -1.51 -17.49
C GLU A 33 -17.54 -0.71 -16.28
N THR A 34 -16.25 -0.86 -15.97
CA THR A 34 -15.58 -0.28 -14.79
C THR A 34 -15.66 1.25 -14.70
N ASN A 35 -16.05 1.93 -15.78
CA ASN A 35 -16.08 3.39 -15.88
C ASN A 35 -17.46 3.98 -15.55
N LYS A 36 -18.50 3.16 -15.37
CA LYS A 36 -19.82 3.65 -14.95
C LYS A 36 -19.72 4.18 -13.52
N GLU A 37 -20.28 5.36 -13.27
CA GLU A 37 -20.29 5.97 -11.93
C GLU A 37 -20.87 5.03 -10.87
N LYS A 38 -21.92 4.25 -11.19
CA LYS A 38 -22.44 3.22 -10.28
C LYS A 38 -21.43 2.12 -9.96
N VAL A 39 -20.58 1.73 -10.91
CA VAL A 39 -19.53 0.72 -10.74
C VAL A 39 -18.35 1.31 -9.99
N GLN A 40 -17.92 2.52 -10.33
CA GLN A 40 -16.92 3.27 -9.57
C GLN A 40 -17.41 3.49 -8.15
N SER A 41 -18.56 4.08 -7.92
CA SER A 41 -19.20 4.22 -6.60
C SER A 41 -19.40 2.89 -5.89
N PHE A 42 -19.65 1.78 -6.62
CA PHE A 42 -19.64 0.45 -6.02
C PHE A 42 -18.24 0.09 -5.54
N PHE A 43 -17.19 0.23 -6.35
CA PHE A 43 -15.81 -0.02 -5.95
C PHE A 43 -15.26 1.01 -4.96
N SER A 44 -15.69 2.27 -4.97
CA SER A 44 -15.36 3.32 -4.01
C SER A 44 -16.08 3.05 -2.70
N ARG A 45 -17.35 2.58 -2.73
CA ARG A 45 -18.06 2.18 -1.51
C ARG A 45 -17.56 0.85 -1.01
N LEU A 46 -17.19 -0.09 -1.88
CA LEU A 46 -16.52 -1.33 -1.51
C LEU A 46 -15.19 -0.94 -0.87
N ALA A 47 -14.33 -0.21 -1.57
CA ALA A 47 -13.11 0.40 -1.07
C ALA A 47 -13.37 1.17 0.23
N ASN A 48 -14.39 2.01 0.39
CA ASN A 48 -14.62 2.80 1.61
C ASN A 48 -15.27 2.01 2.75
N SER A 49 -16.09 1.01 2.44
CA SER A 49 -16.59 0.03 3.41
C SER A 49 -15.49 -0.95 3.80
N GLN A 50 -14.46 -1.08 2.94
CA GLN A 50 -13.27 -1.93 3.10
C GLN A 50 -12.04 -1.15 3.62
N ILE A 51 -12.11 0.17 3.56
CA ILE A 51 -11.08 1.15 3.86
C ILE A 51 -11.80 2.32 4.53
N SER A 52 -12.28 2.03 5.74
CA SER A 52 -11.97 2.95 6.82
C SER A 52 -10.44 2.95 6.92
N PHE A 53 -9.77 3.92 6.29
CA PHE A 53 -8.52 4.36 6.89
C PHE A 53 -8.99 4.88 8.24
N ALA A 54 -8.84 4.05 9.25
CA ALA A 54 -9.24 4.39 10.59
C ALA A 54 -8.63 5.77 10.86
N GLU A 55 -9.50 6.73 11.18
CA GLU A 55 -9.12 8.05 11.68
C GLU A 55 -8.23 7.99 12.94
N ASN A 56 -7.68 6.83 13.33
CA ASN A 56 -6.81 6.63 14.48
C ASN A 56 -6.03 5.30 14.42
N GLY A 57 -5.40 4.95 13.28
CA GLY A 57 -4.56 3.74 13.17
C GLY A 57 -3.21 4.04 12.55
N GLU A 58 -2.17 4.22 13.38
CA GLU A 58 -0.78 4.33 12.90
C GLU A 58 -0.36 2.99 12.27
N ILE A 59 -0.02 2.99 10.98
CA ILE A 59 0.71 1.86 10.38
C ILE A 59 2.17 2.07 10.77
N VAL A 60 2.59 1.31 11.77
CA VAL A 60 3.90 1.48 12.35
C VAL A 60 4.86 0.46 11.76
N PHE A 61 5.91 1.01 11.17
CA PHE A 61 7.14 0.36 10.73
C PHE A 61 7.63 -0.71 11.72
N PRO A 62 8.38 -1.73 11.24
CA PRO A 62 8.77 -2.86 12.05
C PRO A 62 9.88 -2.49 13.04
N ASP A 63 9.50 -1.86 14.14
CA ASP A 63 10.22 -1.98 15.39
C ASP A 63 9.38 -2.88 16.29
N GLU A 64 9.81 -4.12 16.49
CA GLU A 64 9.20 -5.04 17.46
C GLU A 64 9.05 -4.35 18.83
N LYS A 65 9.93 -3.41 19.20
CA LYS A 65 9.76 -2.63 20.44
C LYS A 65 8.53 -1.74 20.40
N LYS A 66 8.20 -1.10 19.28
CA LYS A 66 6.98 -0.29 19.17
C LYS A 66 5.73 -1.19 19.17
N PHE A 67 5.80 -2.39 18.60
CA PHE A 67 4.75 -3.40 18.73
C PHE A 67 4.53 -3.86 20.17
N LEU A 68 5.62 -4.22 20.86
CA LEU A 68 5.60 -4.58 22.27
C LEU A 68 5.04 -3.44 23.12
N ASN A 69 5.36 -2.18 22.77
CA ASN A 69 4.79 -1.00 23.41
C ASN A 69 3.28 -0.86 23.17
N TYR A 70 2.76 -1.12 21.97
CA TYR A 70 1.30 -1.11 21.73
C TYR A 70 0.59 -2.19 22.53
N LYS A 71 1.09 -3.42 22.46
CA LYS A 71 0.53 -4.52 23.23
C LYS A 71 0.54 -4.20 24.73
N LYS A 72 1.67 -3.72 25.24
CA LYS A 72 1.83 -3.30 26.64
C LYS A 72 0.82 -2.20 26.97
N ASN A 73 0.72 -1.17 26.15
CA ASN A 73 -0.22 -0.05 26.33
C ASN A 73 -1.68 -0.53 26.35
N TYR A 74 -2.09 -1.42 25.44
CA TYR A 74 -3.43 -2.00 25.46
C TYR A 74 -3.70 -2.84 26.71
N ILE A 75 -2.71 -3.61 27.18
CA ILE A 75 -2.83 -4.39 28.42
C ILE A 75 -2.94 -3.46 29.63
N GLU A 76 -2.07 -2.45 29.73
CA GLU A 76 -2.02 -1.51 30.86
C GLU A 76 -3.27 -0.62 30.95
N ASN A 77 -3.88 -0.29 29.81
CA ASN A 77 -5.14 0.47 29.76
C ASN A 77 -6.39 -0.41 29.74
N GLU A 78 -6.26 -1.70 30.05
CA GLU A 78 -7.37 -2.65 30.09
C GLU A 78 -8.22 -2.65 28.80
N ALA A 79 -7.58 -2.46 27.64
CA ALA A 79 -8.26 -2.47 26.36
C ALA A 79 -8.59 -3.91 25.92
N SER A 80 -9.68 -4.08 25.17
CA SER A 80 -9.97 -5.32 24.45
C SER A 80 -9.41 -5.23 23.03
N PHE A 81 -8.64 -6.22 22.61
CA PHE A 81 -7.99 -6.24 21.29
C PHE A 81 -7.69 -7.66 20.81
N VAL A 82 -7.38 -7.78 19.51
CA VAL A 82 -6.89 -9.01 18.91
C VAL A 82 -5.41 -8.85 18.56
N GLU A 83 -4.59 -9.80 18.96
CA GLU A 83 -3.20 -9.94 18.51
C GLU A 83 -3.13 -11.05 17.46
N VAL A 84 -2.49 -10.81 16.33
CA VAL A 84 -2.19 -11.81 15.30
C VAL A 84 -0.67 -11.89 15.17
N ASP A 85 -0.04 -12.93 15.71
CA ASP A 85 1.40 -13.17 15.58
C ASP A 85 1.61 -14.26 14.51
N LEU A 86 1.83 -13.82 13.26
CA LEU A 86 2.01 -14.65 12.07
C LEU A 86 3.40 -15.29 11.99
N ARG A 87 4.34 -14.89 12.86
CA ARG A 87 5.61 -15.58 13.06
C ARG A 87 5.37 -16.89 13.80
N LYS A 88 4.49 -16.83 14.80
CA LYS A 88 4.03 -17.97 15.60
C LYS A 88 2.80 -18.66 15.02
N MET A 89 2.23 -18.10 13.95
CA MET A 89 0.98 -18.57 13.34
C MET A 89 -0.17 -18.69 14.37
N ILE A 90 -0.40 -17.63 15.16
CA ILE A 90 -1.46 -17.59 16.18
C ILE A 90 -2.27 -16.29 16.16
N VAL A 91 -3.52 -16.39 16.61
CA VAL A 91 -4.39 -15.26 16.98
C VAL A 91 -4.68 -15.34 18.48
N SER A 92 -4.43 -14.27 19.23
CA SER A 92 -4.72 -14.16 20.66
C SER A 92 -5.78 -13.09 20.92
N LEU A 93 -6.77 -13.43 21.74
CA LEU A 93 -7.91 -12.57 22.10
C LEU A 93 -7.67 -12.02 23.50
N TYR A 94 -7.60 -10.70 23.64
CA TYR A 94 -7.42 -10.03 24.92
C TYR A 94 -8.69 -9.25 25.28
N GLY A 95 -9.30 -9.55 26.41
CA GLY A 95 -10.45 -8.83 26.93
C GLY A 95 -10.10 -8.13 28.23
N ARG A 96 -10.30 -6.80 28.29
CA ARG A 96 -9.87 -5.96 29.42
C ARG A 96 -8.40 -6.17 29.80
N GLY A 97 -7.52 -6.19 28.81
CA GLY A 97 -6.08 -6.43 28.98
C GLY A 97 -5.68 -7.87 29.33
N LEU A 98 -6.63 -8.77 29.58
CA LEU A 98 -6.35 -10.17 29.95
C LEU A 98 -6.41 -11.08 28.73
N LEU A 99 -5.41 -11.96 28.58
CA LEU A 99 -5.41 -13.01 27.55
C LEU A 99 -6.54 -14.01 27.84
N LEU A 100 -7.52 -14.09 26.95
CA LEU A 100 -8.67 -14.98 27.07
C LEU A 100 -8.49 -16.29 26.31
N LYS A 101 -7.96 -16.21 25.09
CA LYS A 101 -7.80 -17.37 24.21
C LYS A 101 -6.69 -17.15 23.19
N THR A 102 -6.02 -18.24 22.82
CA THR A 102 -5.10 -18.27 21.68
C THR A 102 -5.53 -19.36 20.72
N LEU A 103 -5.54 -19.06 19.42
CA LEU A 103 -6.08 -19.87 18.34
C LEU A 103 -5.03 -20.01 17.22
N PRO A 104 -4.91 -21.17 16.56
CA PRO A 104 -3.96 -21.35 15.47
C PRO A 104 -4.40 -20.64 14.18
N VAL A 105 -3.44 -20.00 13.51
CA VAL A 105 -3.55 -19.55 12.12
C VAL A 105 -3.17 -20.72 11.22
N THR A 106 -3.99 -21.00 10.22
CA THR A 106 -3.74 -22.09 9.25
C THR A 106 -2.96 -21.62 8.04
N MET A 107 -3.11 -20.35 7.64
CA MET A 107 -2.44 -19.78 6.46
C MET A 107 -2.26 -18.26 6.63
N LYS A 108 -1.17 -17.73 6.08
CA LYS A 108 -0.89 -16.29 5.96
C LYS A 108 -0.52 -15.91 4.51
N GLY A 109 -0.49 -14.63 4.21
CA GLY A 109 0.05 -14.12 2.94
C GLY A 109 1.48 -14.60 2.69
N ARG A 110 1.86 -14.81 1.42
CA ARG A 110 3.22 -15.23 1.07
C ARG A 110 4.20 -14.08 1.32
N GLU A 111 5.20 -14.30 2.16
CA GLU A 111 6.29 -13.37 2.46
C GLU A 111 6.99 -12.89 1.16
N GLY A 112 7.24 -11.59 1.06
CA GLY A 112 7.88 -10.96 -0.10
C GLY A 112 7.03 -10.92 -1.38
N SER A 113 5.80 -11.47 -1.36
CA SER A 113 4.85 -11.33 -2.46
C SER A 113 4.09 -10.00 -2.37
N TRP A 114 3.51 -9.54 -3.47
CA TRP A 114 2.61 -8.37 -3.44
C TRP A 114 1.32 -8.62 -2.62
N TRP A 115 1.07 -9.86 -2.19
CA TRP A 115 -0.02 -10.29 -1.30
C TRP A 115 0.46 -10.56 0.13
N GLU A 116 1.60 -10.04 0.56
CA GLU A 116 2.06 -10.21 1.94
C GLU A 116 1.14 -9.51 2.94
N THR A 117 0.85 -10.19 4.07
CA THR A 117 -0.03 -9.65 5.11
C THR A 117 0.63 -8.42 5.74
N PRO A 118 0.00 -7.24 5.71
CA PRO A 118 0.67 -6.04 6.20
C PRO A 118 0.70 -6.04 7.73
N THR A 119 1.89 -5.98 8.31
CA THR A 119 2.12 -5.77 9.76
C THR A 119 1.63 -4.38 10.18
N GLY A 120 1.02 -4.24 11.35
CA GLY A 120 0.55 -2.95 11.85
C GLY A 120 -0.48 -3.02 12.97
N ASN A 121 -0.92 -1.86 13.44
CA ASN A 121 -1.97 -1.68 14.43
C ASN A 121 -3.25 -1.17 13.72
N TYR A 122 -4.16 -2.09 13.45
CA TYR A 122 -5.38 -1.85 12.69
C TYR A 122 -6.61 -1.80 13.61
N LYS A 123 -7.77 -1.62 12.99
CA LYS A 123 -9.07 -1.78 13.63
C LYS A 123 -9.95 -2.72 12.83
N ALA A 124 -10.88 -3.39 13.49
CA ALA A 124 -11.91 -4.17 12.83
C ALA A 124 -12.86 -3.22 12.07
N ILE A 125 -12.78 -3.24 10.74
CA ILE A 125 -13.54 -2.34 9.85
C ILE A 125 -14.94 -2.90 9.59
N LEU A 126 -14.98 -4.13 9.08
CA LEU A 126 -16.19 -4.80 8.62
C LEU A 126 -16.23 -6.22 9.18
N LYS A 127 -17.44 -6.69 9.49
CA LYS A 127 -17.71 -8.05 9.92
C LYS A 127 -18.84 -8.64 9.09
N GLU A 128 -18.55 -9.71 8.37
CA GLU A 128 -19.55 -10.46 7.61
C GLU A 128 -19.50 -11.95 7.97
N ARG A 129 -20.65 -12.51 8.33
CA ARG A 129 -20.76 -13.95 8.66
C ARG A 129 -20.31 -14.82 7.48
N ASN A 130 -20.54 -14.36 6.25
CA ASN A 130 -20.09 -15.03 5.06
C ASN A 130 -19.82 -14.01 3.95
N HIS A 131 -18.57 -13.62 3.78
CA HIS A 131 -18.15 -12.61 2.81
C HIS A 131 -17.90 -13.27 1.45
N PHE A 132 -18.48 -12.75 0.37
CA PHE A 132 -18.14 -13.23 -0.96
C PHE A 132 -16.91 -12.50 -1.50
N SER A 133 -15.79 -13.22 -1.65
CA SER A 133 -14.64 -12.70 -2.36
C SER A 133 -14.91 -12.71 -3.85
N SER A 134 -15.20 -11.54 -4.42
CA SER A 134 -15.32 -11.39 -5.88
C SER A 134 -14.02 -11.67 -6.63
N ILE A 135 -12.89 -11.65 -5.92
CA ILE A 135 -11.55 -11.94 -6.43
C ILE A 135 -11.36 -13.46 -6.57
N GLY A 136 -11.47 -14.18 -5.45
CA GLY A 136 -11.30 -15.64 -5.45
C GLY A 136 -12.52 -16.39 -5.99
N LYS A 137 -13.65 -15.70 -6.20
CA LYS A 137 -14.98 -16.28 -6.48
C LYS A 137 -15.37 -17.35 -5.46
N VAL A 138 -15.12 -17.04 -4.19
CA VAL A 138 -15.27 -17.95 -3.05
C VAL A 138 -15.96 -17.23 -1.90
N TRP A 139 -16.69 -18.01 -1.11
CA TRP A 139 -17.26 -17.56 0.15
C TRP A 139 -16.24 -17.71 1.27
N MET A 140 -16.10 -16.67 2.08
CA MET A 140 -15.18 -16.58 3.21
C MET A 140 -16.00 -16.48 4.51
N PRO A 141 -16.16 -17.58 5.25
CA PRO A 141 -16.97 -17.59 6.47
C PRO A 141 -16.27 -16.79 7.59
N TYR A 142 -17.08 -16.12 8.42
CA TYR A 142 -16.64 -15.38 9.60
C TYR A 142 -15.52 -14.37 9.32
N SER A 143 -15.76 -13.54 8.30
CA SER A 143 -14.78 -12.58 7.80
C SER A 143 -14.77 -11.30 8.64
N ILE A 144 -13.59 -10.96 9.16
CA ILE A 144 -13.29 -9.69 9.81
C ILE A 144 -12.28 -8.96 8.93
N GLN A 145 -12.64 -7.78 8.47
CA GLN A 145 -11.74 -6.94 7.72
C GLN A 145 -10.91 -6.06 8.64
N PHE A 146 -9.60 -5.97 8.38
CA PHE A 146 -8.71 -5.10 9.16
C PHE A 146 -7.99 -4.06 8.30
N TYR A 147 -7.79 -4.32 7.00
CA TYR A 147 -7.08 -3.39 6.12
C TYR A 147 -7.36 -3.69 4.65
N GLY A 148 -7.73 -2.70 3.81
CA GLY A 148 -7.81 -2.87 2.35
C GLY A 148 -8.52 -4.17 1.93
N ASN A 149 -7.87 -5.03 1.15
CA ASN A 149 -8.40 -6.35 0.77
C ASN A 149 -8.02 -7.50 1.73
N PHE A 150 -7.54 -7.19 2.93
CA PHE A 150 -7.00 -8.14 3.91
C PHE A 150 -8.01 -8.44 5.02
N PHE A 151 -8.26 -9.73 5.24
CA PHE A 151 -9.25 -10.25 6.18
C PHE A 151 -8.65 -11.30 7.11
N ILE A 152 -9.23 -11.42 8.30
CA ILE A 152 -9.17 -12.61 9.14
C ILE A 152 -10.44 -13.41 8.86
N HIS A 153 -10.33 -14.66 8.40
CA HIS A 153 -11.50 -15.45 8.02
C HIS A 153 -11.29 -16.97 8.15
N GLY A 154 -12.38 -17.74 8.10
CA GLY A 154 -12.37 -19.20 8.09
C GLY A 154 -11.99 -19.80 6.73
N LEU A 155 -12.07 -21.12 6.58
CA LEU A 155 -11.67 -21.75 5.33
C LEU A 155 -12.60 -21.34 4.17
N PRO A 156 -12.07 -20.74 3.09
CA PRO A 156 -12.89 -20.34 1.96
C PRO A 156 -13.37 -21.54 1.15
N TYR A 157 -14.55 -21.40 0.54
CA TYR A 157 -15.16 -22.45 -0.27
C TYR A 157 -15.80 -21.88 -1.54
N TYR A 158 -15.79 -22.67 -2.61
CA TYR A 158 -16.45 -22.34 -3.87
C TYR A 158 -17.97 -22.47 -3.74
N GLU A 159 -18.72 -21.94 -4.70
CA GLU A 159 -20.19 -22.00 -4.70
C GLU A 159 -20.75 -23.43 -4.67
N ASN A 160 -19.99 -24.41 -5.20
CA ASN A 160 -20.31 -25.84 -5.13
C ASN A 160 -20.05 -26.49 -3.75
N GLY A 161 -19.56 -25.72 -2.77
CA GLY A 161 -19.26 -26.19 -1.42
C GLY A 161 -17.86 -26.78 -1.24
N GLU A 162 -17.07 -26.92 -2.32
CA GLU A 162 -15.71 -27.43 -2.23
C GLU A 162 -14.80 -26.42 -1.53
N SER A 163 -14.02 -26.89 -0.56
CA SER A 163 -13.04 -26.05 0.12
C SER A 163 -11.90 -25.69 -0.84
N VAL A 164 -11.45 -24.45 -0.78
CA VAL A 164 -10.31 -23.98 -1.58
C VAL A 164 -9.04 -24.63 -1.01
N ALA A 165 -8.52 -25.62 -1.74
CA ALA A 165 -7.29 -26.32 -1.36
C ALA A 165 -6.01 -25.48 -1.54
N SER A 166 -6.10 -24.32 -2.21
CA SER A 166 -4.93 -23.52 -2.55
C SER A 166 -4.28 -22.86 -1.33
N SER A 167 -2.95 -22.94 -1.29
CA SER A 167 -2.06 -22.31 -0.31
C SER A 167 -1.90 -20.80 -0.48
N TYR A 168 -2.46 -20.21 -1.54
CA TYR A 168 -2.35 -18.77 -1.78
C TYR A 168 -3.53 -18.03 -1.18
N THR A 169 -3.25 -17.32 -0.09
CA THR A 169 -4.11 -16.22 0.36
C THR A 169 -3.66 -14.97 -0.38
N GLY A 170 -4.60 -14.13 -0.82
CA GLY A 170 -4.29 -12.76 -1.27
C GLY A 170 -3.87 -11.85 -0.10
N GLY A 171 -3.14 -12.39 0.89
CA GLY A 171 -2.71 -11.72 2.10
C GLY A 171 -3.58 -11.90 3.34
N CYS A 172 -4.72 -12.60 3.23
CA CYS A 172 -5.57 -12.85 4.38
C CYS A 172 -4.94 -13.78 5.42
N VAL A 173 -5.36 -13.62 6.67
CA VAL A 173 -5.10 -14.51 7.80
C VAL A 173 -6.21 -15.55 7.86
N ARG A 174 -5.88 -16.81 7.62
CA ARG A 174 -6.88 -17.89 7.65
C ARG A 174 -6.82 -18.64 8.97
N LEU A 175 -7.98 -18.95 9.52
CA LEU A 175 -8.14 -19.92 10.60
C LEU A 175 -8.97 -21.10 10.09
N ASN A 176 -9.04 -22.18 10.87
CA ASN A 176 -10.16 -23.11 10.67
C ASN A 176 -11.49 -22.37 10.94
N THR A 177 -12.58 -22.89 10.41
CA THR A 177 -13.87 -22.17 10.42
C THR A 177 -14.46 -21.98 11.82
N GLU A 178 -14.19 -22.90 12.76
CA GLU A 178 -14.64 -22.80 14.15
C GLU A 178 -13.88 -21.75 14.96
N ASP A 179 -12.55 -21.69 14.77
CA ASP A 179 -11.69 -20.68 15.37
C ASP A 179 -11.98 -19.31 14.76
N ALA A 180 -12.18 -19.21 13.45
CA ALA A 180 -12.62 -17.97 12.81
C ALA A 180 -13.95 -17.48 13.38
N LYS A 181 -14.91 -18.39 13.63
CA LYS A 181 -16.16 -18.04 14.32
C LYS A 181 -15.89 -17.50 15.72
N THR A 182 -14.97 -18.11 16.46
CA THR A 182 -14.60 -17.65 17.80
C THR A 182 -14.03 -16.24 17.77
N VAL A 183 -13.09 -15.95 16.86
CA VAL A 183 -12.54 -14.59 16.67
C VAL A 183 -13.65 -13.63 16.26
N PHE A 184 -14.50 -14.04 15.30
CA PHE A 184 -15.61 -13.24 14.81
C PHE A 184 -16.61 -12.88 15.90
N ASP A 185 -16.97 -13.80 16.78
CA ASP A 185 -17.92 -13.53 17.87
C ASP A 185 -17.31 -12.60 18.94
N PHE A 186 -15.98 -12.65 19.12
CA PHE A 186 -15.26 -11.79 20.06
C PHE A 186 -15.06 -10.35 19.56
N VAL A 187 -14.74 -10.17 18.27
CA VAL A 187 -14.36 -8.87 17.72
C VAL A 187 -15.56 -7.92 17.62
N GLU A 188 -15.41 -6.69 18.10
CA GLU A 188 -16.38 -5.61 17.89
C GLU A 188 -15.92 -4.65 16.80
N LYS A 189 -16.84 -3.84 16.24
CA LYS A 189 -16.47 -2.80 15.28
C LYS A 189 -15.49 -1.82 15.95
N ASP A 190 -14.48 -1.38 15.19
CA ASP A 190 -13.41 -0.48 15.64
C ASP A 190 -12.48 -1.05 16.73
N MET A 191 -12.64 -2.32 17.11
CA MET A 191 -11.74 -3.02 18.03
C MET A 191 -10.32 -3.08 17.44
N PRO A 192 -9.27 -2.78 18.21
CA PRO A 192 -7.90 -2.89 17.72
C PRO A 192 -7.52 -4.32 17.31
N ILE A 193 -6.85 -4.43 16.16
CA ILE A 193 -6.28 -5.66 15.62
C ILE A 193 -4.80 -5.40 15.35
N LEU A 194 -3.96 -6.00 16.18
CA LEU A 194 -2.53 -5.84 16.17
C LEU A 194 -1.89 -7.04 15.44
N ILE A 195 -1.32 -6.82 14.25
CA ILE A 195 -0.77 -7.90 13.39
C ILE A 195 0.76 -7.78 13.29
N LEU A 196 1.44 -8.91 13.48
CA LEU A 196 2.89 -9.05 13.42
C LEU A 196 3.28 -10.20 12.49
N ASP A 197 4.12 -9.94 11.48
CA ASP A 197 4.60 -10.97 10.56
C ASP A 197 6.13 -11.06 10.48
N GLU A 198 6.84 -10.05 10.96
CA GLU A 198 8.30 -10.00 10.88
C GLU A 198 8.93 -10.32 12.23
N GLU A 199 9.75 -11.38 12.26
CA GLU A 199 10.86 -11.39 13.22
C GLU A 199 11.74 -10.19 12.90
N LEU A 200 12.25 -9.49 13.92
CA LEU A 200 13.34 -8.55 13.71
C LEU A 200 14.35 -9.26 12.81
N LYS A 201 14.68 -8.68 11.65
CA LYS A 201 15.92 -9.08 10.98
C LYS A 201 17.03 -8.66 11.94
N THR A 202 17.34 -9.53 12.89
CA THR A 202 18.48 -9.43 13.80
C THR A 202 19.79 -9.67 13.06
N ASP A 203 19.72 -9.93 11.75
CA ASP A 203 20.85 -10.18 10.90
C ASP A 203 21.64 -8.89 10.68
N TYR A 204 22.67 -8.70 11.50
CA TYR A 204 23.83 -7.84 11.27
C TYR A 204 23.59 -6.71 10.28
N TYR A 205 22.77 -5.75 10.72
CA TYR A 205 22.68 -4.49 10.04
C TYR A 205 24.09 -3.88 10.01
N GLY A 206 24.68 -3.80 8.81
CA GLY A 206 25.91 -3.06 8.64
C GLY A 206 25.69 -1.62 9.11
N TYR A 207 26.73 -0.96 9.57
CA TYR A 207 26.69 0.47 9.86
C TYR A 207 27.73 1.16 9.01
N LEU A 208 27.44 2.40 8.62
CA LEU A 208 28.41 3.22 7.93
C LEU A 208 29.46 3.69 8.94
N GLU A 209 30.63 3.06 8.92
CA GLU A 209 31.76 3.51 9.75
C GLU A 209 32.44 4.71 9.06
N PRO A 210 32.44 5.90 9.68
CA PRO A 210 33.09 7.08 9.10
C PRO A 210 34.59 6.84 8.93
N ARG A 211 35.18 7.47 7.91
CA ARG A 211 36.63 7.72 7.88
C ARG A 211 36.90 8.95 8.76
N GLU A 212 38.05 9.00 9.44
CA GLU A 212 38.39 10.10 10.39
C GLU A 212 38.57 11.49 9.74
N GLU A 213 38.24 11.65 8.46
CA GLU A 213 38.42 12.89 7.72
C GLU A 213 37.23 13.84 7.93
N SER A 214 37.49 15.15 7.96
CA SER A 214 36.44 16.19 7.91
C SER A 214 36.12 16.49 6.44
N PRO A 215 35.01 15.99 5.89
CA PRO A 215 34.88 15.92 4.44
C PRO A 215 34.29 17.19 3.85
N ASN A 216 34.88 17.66 2.75
CA ASN A 216 34.32 18.77 1.99
C ASN A 216 33.00 18.36 1.34
N LEU A 217 31.97 19.18 1.55
CA LEU A 217 30.67 19.00 0.92
C LEU A 217 30.76 19.34 -0.57
N PRO A 218 30.31 18.45 -1.48
CA PRO A 218 30.26 18.78 -2.90
C PRO A 218 29.24 19.90 -3.13
N SER A 219 29.47 20.70 -4.17
CA SER A 219 28.45 21.66 -4.62
C SER A 219 27.27 20.90 -5.22
N ILE A 220 26.12 21.00 -4.54
CA ILE A 220 24.84 20.37 -4.90
C ILE A 220 23.85 21.46 -5.30
N SER A 221 23.30 21.36 -6.52
CA SER A 221 22.36 22.35 -7.06
C SER A 221 20.95 22.24 -6.45
N ALA A 222 20.58 21.04 -5.96
CA ALA A 222 19.31 20.78 -5.31
C ALA A 222 19.02 21.79 -4.19
N LYS A 223 17.77 22.26 -4.14
CA LYS A 223 17.27 23.13 -3.08
C LYS A 223 17.23 22.40 -1.74
N SER A 224 16.73 21.16 -1.77
CA SER A 224 16.67 20.27 -0.63
C SER A 224 17.24 18.90 -1.00
N PHE A 225 17.96 18.28 -0.08
CA PHE A 225 18.39 16.89 -0.20
C PHE A 225 18.50 16.20 1.16
N LEU A 226 18.46 14.86 1.13
CA LEU A 226 18.66 13.99 2.28
C LEU A 226 19.46 12.75 1.90
N ILE A 227 20.42 12.39 2.73
CA ILE A 227 21.07 11.08 2.82
C ILE A 227 20.73 10.54 4.21
N SER A 228 20.08 9.38 4.27
CA SER A 228 19.74 8.74 5.54
C SER A 228 19.82 7.23 5.46
N ASP A 229 20.15 6.60 6.59
CA ASP A 229 19.96 5.16 6.74
C ASP A 229 18.48 4.84 6.62
N LEU A 230 18.13 4.00 5.65
CA LEU A 230 16.73 3.72 5.34
C LEU A 230 16.03 2.97 6.47
N ARG A 231 16.77 2.29 7.35
CA ARG A 231 16.24 1.40 8.39
C ARG A 231 15.99 2.18 9.67
N THR A 232 16.93 3.03 10.06
CA THR A 232 16.88 3.78 11.32
C THR A 232 16.33 5.18 11.17
N HIS A 233 16.23 5.70 9.94
CA HIS A 233 16.04 7.13 9.63
C HIS A 233 17.15 8.03 10.14
N GLU A 234 18.30 7.47 10.54
CA GLU A 234 19.44 8.27 10.94
C GLU A 234 19.88 9.14 9.76
N VAL A 235 19.86 10.45 9.98
CA VAL A 235 20.31 11.44 9.00
C VAL A 235 21.82 11.42 8.96
N ILE A 236 22.37 11.15 7.78
CA ILE A 236 23.81 11.19 7.53
C ILE A 236 24.21 12.57 7.03
N LEU A 237 23.43 13.11 6.10
CA LEU A 237 23.66 14.42 5.53
C LEU A 237 22.37 15.01 4.97
N GLU A 238 22.13 16.29 5.20
CA GLU A 238 20.93 16.96 4.71
C GLU A 238 21.16 18.42 4.36
N LYS A 239 20.24 18.95 3.53
CA LYS A 239 20.07 20.37 3.27
C LYS A 239 18.59 20.63 3.13
N ASN A 240 18.04 21.52 3.95
CA ASN A 240 16.63 21.90 3.92
C ASN A 240 15.67 20.69 3.90
N ALA A 241 15.99 19.61 4.64
CA ALA A 241 15.25 18.35 4.48
C ALA A 241 13.80 18.41 4.97
N ASN A 242 13.46 19.40 5.80
CA ASN A 242 12.10 19.69 6.27
C ASN A 242 11.37 20.75 5.43
N GLU A 243 11.96 21.26 4.35
CA GLU A 243 11.32 22.28 3.50
C GLU A 243 10.27 21.62 2.58
N PRO A 244 8.97 21.98 2.69
CA PRO A 244 7.94 21.43 1.82
C PRO A 244 8.11 21.96 0.39
N LEU A 245 8.44 21.09 -0.55
CA LEU A 245 8.65 21.42 -1.96
C LEU A 245 7.80 20.53 -2.89
N PRO A 246 7.44 21.01 -4.09
CA PRO A 246 6.78 20.16 -5.08
C PRO A 246 7.64 18.94 -5.43
N MET A 247 7.07 17.74 -5.32
CA MET A 247 7.80 16.47 -5.46
C MET A 247 7.73 15.86 -6.87
N ALA A 248 6.94 16.46 -7.78
CA ALA A 248 6.69 15.95 -9.12
C ALA A 248 6.32 14.44 -9.11
N SER A 249 6.80 13.68 -10.10
CA SER A 249 6.49 12.25 -10.26
C SER A 249 6.99 11.32 -9.16
N ILE A 250 7.72 11.79 -8.13
CA ILE A 250 7.96 10.98 -6.92
C ILE A 250 6.62 10.58 -6.29
N THR A 251 5.58 11.41 -6.46
CA THR A 251 4.17 11.11 -6.17
C THR A 251 3.72 9.72 -6.62
N LYS A 252 4.22 9.23 -7.74
CA LYS A 252 3.81 7.93 -8.31
C LYS A 252 4.25 6.73 -7.47
N LEU A 253 5.22 6.89 -6.57
CA LEU A 253 5.54 5.87 -5.56
C LEU A 253 4.37 5.70 -4.59
N MET A 254 3.79 6.81 -4.10
CA MET A 254 2.59 6.76 -3.25
C MET A 254 1.41 6.18 -4.01
N THR A 255 1.22 6.55 -5.27
CA THR A 255 0.18 5.96 -6.14
C THR A 255 0.34 4.46 -6.28
N GLY A 256 1.56 3.96 -6.49
CA GLY A 256 1.84 2.52 -6.53
C GLY A 256 1.51 1.83 -5.20
N VAL A 257 1.92 2.43 -4.07
CA VAL A 257 1.60 1.92 -2.73
C VAL A 257 0.09 1.81 -2.52
N VAL A 258 -0.64 2.92 -2.71
CA VAL A 258 -2.09 2.95 -2.50
C VAL A 258 -2.79 1.99 -3.45
N ALA A 259 -2.49 2.03 -4.76
CA ALA A 259 -3.09 1.13 -5.74
C ALA A 259 -2.87 -0.35 -5.38
N SER A 260 -1.69 -0.72 -4.88
CA SER A 260 -1.39 -2.10 -4.50
C SER A 260 -2.20 -2.60 -3.30
N GLU A 261 -2.74 -1.68 -2.50
CA GLU A 261 -3.47 -2.00 -1.27
C GLU A 261 -4.98 -1.95 -1.47
N LEU A 262 -5.46 -1.13 -2.42
CA LEU A 262 -6.88 -0.97 -2.70
C LEU A 262 -7.35 -1.84 -3.85
N ILE A 263 -6.48 -2.07 -4.85
CA ILE A 263 -6.86 -2.73 -6.10
C ILE A 263 -6.27 -4.13 -6.11
N TYR A 264 -7.12 -5.12 -6.41
CA TYR A 264 -6.62 -6.44 -6.77
C TYR A 264 -5.76 -6.31 -8.04
N LEU A 265 -4.46 -6.56 -7.94
CA LEU A 265 -3.50 -6.25 -9.01
C LEU A 265 -3.78 -6.98 -10.34
N GLU A 266 -4.45 -8.14 -10.35
CA GLU A 266 -4.87 -8.79 -11.61
C GLU A 266 -6.23 -8.26 -12.13
N ARG A 267 -6.85 -7.30 -11.44
CA ARG A 267 -8.11 -6.70 -11.86
C ARG A 267 -7.93 -6.00 -13.18
N SER A 268 -8.79 -6.37 -14.13
CA SER A 268 -8.87 -5.71 -15.43
C SER A 268 -9.53 -4.33 -15.31
N ILE A 269 -8.80 -3.30 -15.71
CA ILE A 269 -9.22 -1.89 -15.78
C ILE A 269 -9.37 -1.51 -17.26
N LYS A 270 -10.54 -1.01 -17.64
CA LYS A 270 -10.80 -0.50 -18.99
C LYS A 270 -10.39 0.97 -19.07
N ILE A 271 -9.39 1.27 -19.89
CA ILE A 271 -8.89 2.65 -20.07
C ILE A 271 -9.90 3.42 -20.93
N SER A 272 -10.42 4.52 -20.40
CA SER A 272 -11.26 5.45 -21.19
C SER A 272 -10.44 6.65 -21.65
N SER A 273 -10.87 7.31 -22.72
CA SER A 273 -10.24 8.54 -23.19
C SER A 273 -10.18 9.63 -22.11
N LYS A 274 -11.20 9.70 -21.24
CA LYS A 274 -11.25 10.64 -20.11
C LYS A 274 -10.13 10.41 -19.09
N MET A 275 -9.72 9.15 -18.88
CA MET A 275 -8.61 8.83 -17.96
C MET A 275 -7.25 9.32 -18.49
N LEU A 276 -7.13 9.44 -19.81
CA LEU A 276 -5.93 9.90 -20.51
C LEU A 276 -5.98 11.42 -20.78
N GLU A 277 -7.12 12.06 -20.50
CA GLU A 277 -7.31 13.49 -20.70
C GLU A 277 -6.34 14.27 -19.81
N SER A 278 -5.68 15.29 -20.37
CA SER A 278 -4.68 16.14 -19.68
C SER A 278 -3.36 15.45 -19.31
N ALA A 279 -3.14 14.20 -19.72
CA ALA A 279 -1.87 13.52 -19.53
C ALA A 279 -0.96 13.67 -20.76
N TYR A 280 0.25 14.21 -20.57
CA TYR A 280 1.34 13.97 -21.51
C TYR A 280 1.76 12.50 -21.34
N GLU A 281 1.33 11.65 -22.26
CA GLU A 281 1.53 10.22 -22.15
C GLU A 281 2.92 9.80 -22.64
N SER A 282 3.71 9.27 -21.72
CA SER A 282 4.94 8.54 -22.07
C SER A 282 4.68 7.10 -22.52
N PHE A 283 3.45 6.59 -22.33
CA PHE A 283 3.03 5.26 -22.76
C PHE A 283 1.76 5.35 -23.63
N PRO A 284 1.76 4.78 -24.84
CA PRO A 284 0.65 4.91 -25.77
C PRO A 284 -0.50 3.95 -25.41
N PHE A 285 -1.28 4.30 -24.40
CA PHE A 285 -2.50 3.56 -24.08
C PHE A 285 -3.47 3.58 -25.26
N SER A 286 -4.04 2.42 -25.57
CA SER A 286 -5.15 2.35 -26.53
C SER A 286 -6.46 2.57 -25.76
N PRO A 287 -7.26 3.61 -26.09
CA PRO A 287 -8.57 3.78 -25.50
C PRO A 287 -9.44 2.53 -25.68
N GLU A 288 -10.31 2.28 -24.71
CA GLU A 288 -11.22 1.13 -24.62
C GLU A 288 -10.55 -0.23 -24.42
N LYS A 289 -9.21 -0.31 -24.48
CA LYS A 289 -8.45 -1.50 -24.14
C LYS A 289 -8.42 -1.72 -22.64
N ARG A 290 -8.31 -2.99 -22.26
CA ARG A 290 -8.25 -3.45 -20.87
C ARG A 290 -6.82 -3.81 -20.50
N TYR A 291 -6.41 -3.40 -19.31
CA TYR A 291 -5.11 -3.73 -18.74
C TYR A 291 -5.31 -4.22 -17.31
N THR A 292 -4.49 -5.14 -16.83
CA THR A 292 -4.49 -5.46 -15.41
C THR A 292 -3.93 -4.28 -14.62
N ALA A 293 -4.39 -4.08 -13.38
CA ALA A 293 -3.85 -3.03 -12.53
C ALA A 293 -2.33 -3.17 -12.32
N PHE A 294 -1.82 -4.40 -12.23
CA PHE A 294 -0.39 -4.70 -12.14
C PHE A 294 0.39 -4.21 -13.36
N GLU A 295 -0.14 -4.42 -14.57
CA GLU A 295 0.52 -3.94 -15.78
C GLU A 295 0.64 -2.43 -15.82
N LEU A 296 -0.32 -1.71 -15.25
CA LEU A 296 -0.25 -0.25 -15.16
C LEU A 296 0.90 0.23 -14.26
N PHE A 297 1.44 -0.61 -13.37
CA PHE A 297 2.59 -0.23 -12.54
C PHE A 297 3.86 -0.04 -13.37
N TYR A 298 4.02 -0.75 -14.49
CA TYR A 298 5.21 -0.60 -15.34
C TYR A 298 5.28 0.79 -15.99
N PRO A 299 4.30 1.25 -16.79
CA PRO A 299 4.33 2.61 -17.33
C PRO A 299 4.26 3.65 -16.21
N LEU A 300 3.58 3.40 -15.08
CA LEU A 300 3.57 4.29 -13.90
C LEU A 300 4.98 4.52 -13.35
N LEU A 301 5.74 3.45 -13.10
CA LEU A 301 6.98 3.50 -12.34
C LEU A 301 8.22 3.62 -13.22
N MET A 302 8.24 2.99 -14.40
CA MET A 302 9.37 3.01 -15.34
C MET A 302 9.31 4.20 -16.29
N GLN A 303 8.15 4.48 -16.89
CA GLN A 303 8.00 5.58 -17.85
C GLN A 303 7.38 6.84 -17.25
N SER A 304 7.05 6.83 -15.96
CA SER A 304 6.42 7.95 -15.28
C SER A 304 5.10 8.41 -15.93
N SER A 305 4.32 7.49 -16.52
CA SER A 305 3.06 7.81 -17.21
C SER A 305 2.03 8.40 -16.26
N ASN A 306 1.47 9.54 -16.66
CA ASN A 306 0.34 10.17 -15.96
C ASN A 306 -0.96 9.41 -16.22
N GLY A 307 -1.17 8.84 -17.41
CA GLY A 307 -2.34 8.02 -17.72
C GLY A 307 -2.43 6.77 -16.86
N ALA A 308 -1.30 6.11 -16.60
CA ALA A 308 -1.27 4.96 -15.69
C ALA A 308 -1.73 5.36 -14.27
N ALA A 309 -1.24 6.50 -13.78
CA ALA A 309 -1.63 7.05 -12.48
C ALA A 309 -3.13 7.40 -12.45
N ASN A 310 -3.61 8.11 -13.47
CA ASN A 310 -5.02 8.51 -13.59
C ASN A 310 -5.95 7.31 -13.74
N ALA A 311 -5.55 6.27 -14.47
CA ALA A 311 -6.33 5.06 -14.65
C ALA A 311 -6.49 4.28 -13.34
N LEU A 312 -5.40 4.10 -12.59
CA LEU A 312 -5.44 3.45 -11.27
C LEU A 312 -6.32 4.26 -10.29
N ALA A 313 -6.16 5.59 -10.27
CA ALA A 313 -6.97 6.44 -9.40
C ALA A 313 -8.45 6.47 -9.80
N SER A 314 -8.74 6.54 -11.10
CA SER A 314 -10.12 6.60 -11.62
C SER A 314 -10.88 5.29 -11.44
N PHE A 315 -10.18 4.15 -11.34
CA PHE A 315 -10.81 2.87 -11.02
C PHE A 315 -11.49 2.89 -9.64
N ILE A 316 -10.84 3.53 -8.65
CA ILE A 316 -11.41 3.74 -7.31
C ILE A 316 -12.27 5.00 -7.25
N GLY A 317 -12.04 5.96 -8.15
CA GLY A 317 -12.60 7.31 -8.09
C GLY A 317 -11.52 8.28 -7.63
N GLN A 318 -11.17 9.24 -8.49
CA GLN A 318 -9.96 10.06 -8.34
C GLN A 318 -9.89 10.82 -7.01
N GLY A 319 -11.00 11.44 -6.57
CA GLY A 319 -11.05 12.16 -5.29
C GLY A 319 -10.85 11.24 -4.09
N GLU A 320 -11.49 10.06 -4.10
CA GLU A 320 -11.30 9.07 -3.02
C GLU A 320 -9.87 8.53 -3.02
N PHE A 321 -9.30 8.26 -4.20
CA PHE A 321 -7.93 7.78 -4.31
C PHE A 321 -6.92 8.80 -3.76
N VAL A 322 -7.08 10.08 -4.08
CA VAL A 322 -6.25 11.16 -3.52
C VAL A 322 -6.45 11.29 -2.01
N LYS A 323 -7.67 11.13 -1.50
CA LYS A 323 -7.91 11.04 -0.06
C LYS A 323 -7.11 9.89 0.55
N LYS A 324 -7.16 8.70 -0.06
CA LYS A 324 -6.40 7.52 0.39
C LYS A 324 -4.88 7.73 0.34
N MET A 325 -4.36 8.50 -0.60
CA MET A 325 -2.94 8.89 -0.62
C MET A 325 -2.56 9.76 0.58
N ASN A 326 -3.39 10.73 0.94
CA ASN A 326 -3.15 11.58 2.11
C ASN A 326 -3.34 10.81 3.43
N ASP A 327 -4.38 9.96 3.52
CA ASP A 327 -4.59 9.07 4.66
C ASP A 327 -3.35 8.15 4.86
N LYS A 328 -2.81 7.59 3.76
CA LYS A 328 -1.58 6.80 3.77
C LYS A 328 -0.38 7.62 4.21
N ALA A 329 -0.22 8.85 3.73
CA ALA A 329 0.86 9.76 4.14
C ALA A 329 0.87 9.94 5.67
N ILE A 330 -0.29 10.30 6.25
CA ILE A 330 -0.45 10.45 7.69
C ILE A 330 -0.10 9.14 8.42
N SER A 331 -0.57 8.00 7.92
CA SER A 331 -0.30 6.70 8.54
C SER A 331 1.19 6.33 8.56
N LEU A 332 1.98 6.85 7.60
CA LEU A 332 3.43 6.67 7.52
C LEU A 332 4.20 7.73 8.30
N GLY A 333 3.53 8.67 8.98
CA GLY A 333 4.16 9.80 9.66
C GLY A 333 4.69 10.87 8.71
N MET A 334 4.17 10.94 7.48
CA MET A 334 4.51 11.97 6.49
C MET A 334 3.65 13.22 6.69
N ILE A 335 3.86 13.91 7.81
CA ILE A 335 2.97 14.99 8.29
C ILE A 335 3.10 16.31 7.51
N ASP A 336 4.21 16.49 6.80
CA ASP A 336 4.49 17.68 5.98
C ASP A 336 4.25 17.41 4.48
N SER A 337 3.47 16.35 4.19
CA SER A 337 3.15 15.91 2.84
C SER A 337 1.68 16.08 2.50
N SER A 338 1.42 16.51 1.27
CA SER A 338 0.09 16.66 0.69
C SER A 338 0.07 16.20 -0.76
N PHE A 339 -0.90 15.36 -1.10
CA PHE A 339 -1.15 14.87 -2.45
C PHE A 339 -2.39 15.53 -3.03
N GLN A 340 -2.23 16.18 -4.19
CA GLN A 340 -3.31 16.82 -4.94
C GLN A 340 -3.85 15.91 -6.05
N ASP A 341 -2.98 15.09 -6.64
CA ASP A 341 -3.33 14.20 -7.75
C ASP A 341 -2.39 12.96 -7.75
N PRO A 342 -2.75 11.87 -8.46
CA PRO A 342 -1.98 10.62 -8.40
C PRO A 342 -0.68 10.66 -9.23
N SER A 343 -0.47 11.69 -10.04
CA SER A 343 0.62 11.75 -11.01
C SER A 343 1.76 12.66 -10.55
N GLY A 344 1.47 13.67 -9.73
CA GLY A 344 2.44 14.71 -9.34
C GLY A 344 2.58 15.83 -10.37
N ILE A 345 1.61 15.99 -11.28
CA ILE A 345 1.58 17.13 -12.23
C ILE A 345 1.15 18.42 -11.53
N GLY A 346 0.27 18.30 -10.54
CA GLY A 346 -0.22 19.41 -9.74
C GLY A 346 0.85 19.95 -8.81
N ASP A 347 0.93 21.27 -8.74
CA ASP A 347 1.92 22.02 -7.98
C ASP A 347 1.74 21.92 -6.45
N MET A 348 0.61 21.33 -6.00
CA MET A 348 0.31 21.09 -4.59
C MET A 348 0.58 19.64 -4.16
N ASN A 349 1.19 18.82 -5.03
CA ASN A 349 1.86 17.59 -4.59
C ASN A 349 3.20 17.97 -3.95
N ILE A 350 3.15 18.24 -2.66
CA ILE A 350 4.24 18.80 -1.87
C ILE A 350 4.63 17.79 -0.78
N SER A 351 5.93 17.66 -0.52
CA SER A 351 6.48 16.82 0.54
C SER A 351 7.81 17.42 0.98
N THR A 352 8.37 16.85 2.05
CA THR A 352 9.75 17.03 2.48
C THR A 352 10.59 15.82 2.06
N THR A 353 11.92 15.94 2.04
CA THR A 353 12.78 14.78 1.74
C THR A 353 12.76 13.77 2.89
N HIS A 354 12.55 14.21 4.13
CA HIS A 354 12.26 13.33 5.27
C HIS A 354 11.00 12.49 5.09
N ASP A 355 9.91 13.09 4.65
CA ASP A 355 8.67 12.35 4.45
C ASP A 355 8.81 11.31 3.32
N ILE A 356 9.53 11.67 2.25
CA ILE A 356 9.83 10.70 1.20
C ILE A 356 10.70 9.55 1.72
N SER A 357 11.64 9.75 2.66
CA SER A 357 12.43 8.64 3.22
C SER A 357 11.54 7.62 3.94
N ARG A 358 10.47 8.07 4.62
CA ARG A 358 9.46 7.19 5.23
C ARG A 358 8.69 6.38 4.20
N LEU A 359 8.29 6.99 3.09
CA LEU A 359 7.67 6.29 1.98
C LEU A 359 8.61 5.24 1.36
N LEU A 360 9.88 5.60 1.13
CA LEU A 360 10.89 4.67 0.61
C LEU A 360 11.13 3.50 1.56
N GLN A 361 11.18 3.75 2.86
CA GLN A 361 11.32 2.70 3.88
C GLN A 361 10.12 1.75 3.84
N TYR A 362 8.90 2.30 3.79
CA TYR A 362 7.70 1.47 3.68
C TYR A 362 7.73 0.57 2.43
N ILE A 363 8.12 1.13 1.28
CA ILE A 363 8.23 0.36 0.05
C ILE A 363 9.30 -0.73 0.19
N TYR A 364 10.47 -0.41 0.74
CA TYR A 364 11.55 -1.37 0.94
C TYR A 364 11.12 -2.60 1.75
N TYR A 365 10.43 -2.39 2.88
CA TYR A 365 10.04 -3.48 3.77
C TYR A 365 8.74 -4.16 3.37
N LYS A 366 7.75 -3.43 2.85
CA LYS A 366 6.38 -3.94 2.70
C LYS A 366 5.92 -4.08 1.25
N ARG A 367 6.55 -3.39 0.30
CA ARG A 367 6.13 -3.33 -1.10
C ARG A 367 7.32 -3.40 -2.05
N ASN A 368 8.34 -4.21 -1.74
CA ASN A 368 9.60 -4.21 -2.48
C ASN A 368 9.45 -4.49 -3.98
N PHE A 369 8.37 -5.16 -4.40
CA PHE A 369 8.05 -5.35 -5.82
C PHE A 369 7.88 -4.00 -6.58
N ILE A 370 7.50 -2.91 -5.91
CA ILE A 370 7.46 -1.56 -6.50
C ILE A 370 8.88 -1.12 -6.87
N PHE A 371 9.84 -1.32 -5.96
CA PHE A 371 11.25 -1.04 -6.24
C PHE A 371 11.82 -1.93 -7.35
N ASP A 372 11.52 -3.22 -7.33
CA ASP A 372 11.83 -4.14 -8.43
C ASP A 372 11.37 -3.59 -9.80
N ILE A 373 10.12 -3.12 -9.90
CA ILE A 373 9.59 -2.53 -11.14
C ILE A 373 10.32 -1.22 -11.48
N THR A 374 10.63 -0.37 -10.49
CA THR A 374 11.38 0.87 -10.75
C THR A 374 12.77 0.64 -11.33
N LYS A 375 13.38 -0.53 -11.03
CA LYS A 375 14.65 -0.98 -11.62
C LYS A 375 14.49 -1.69 -12.97
N GLY A 376 13.25 -1.90 -13.42
CA GLY A 376 12.94 -2.56 -14.67
C GLY A 376 12.92 -4.09 -14.59
N LYS A 377 12.78 -4.67 -13.39
CA LYS A 377 12.47 -6.11 -13.28
C LYS A 377 11.10 -6.36 -13.90
N LYS A 378 11.05 -7.30 -14.83
CA LYS A 378 9.84 -7.72 -15.55
C LYS A 378 9.36 -9.03 -14.96
N PHE A 379 8.21 -9.00 -14.31
CA PHE A 379 7.50 -10.18 -13.83
C PHE A 379 6.73 -10.85 -14.97
N ILE A 380 6.22 -12.05 -14.72
CA ILE A 380 5.35 -12.75 -15.68
C ILE A 380 4.13 -11.87 -15.94
N ASN A 381 3.87 -11.58 -17.22
CA ASN A 381 2.71 -10.78 -17.62
C ASN A 381 1.65 -11.66 -18.29
N PHE A 382 0.41 -11.48 -17.86
CA PHE A 382 -0.76 -12.17 -18.41
C PHE A 382 -1.73 -11.23 -19.15
N GLY A 383 -1.45 -9.93 -19.16
CA GLY A 383 -2.25 -8.97 -19.91
C GLY A 383 -1.54 -8.45 -21.16
N PRO A 384 -2.09 -7.40 -21.80
CA PRO A 384 -1.71 -7.02 -23.14
C PRO A 384 -0.62 -5.94 -23.23
N VAL A 385 0.08 -5.62 -22.14
CA VAL A 385 1.29 -4.79 -22.16
C VAL A 385 2.49 -5.65 -22.55
N GLU A 386 3.17 -5.25 -23.60
CA GLU A 386 4.42 -5.88 -23.98
C GLU A 386 5.56 -5.37 -23.09
N LEU A 387 5.75 -5.98 -21.92
CA LEU A 387 6.74 -5.50 -20.93
C LEU A 387 8.16 -5.36 -21.53
N HIS A 388 8.51 -6.16 -22.53
CA HIS A 388 9.82 -6.10 -23.18
C HIS A 388 10.06 -4.78 -23.92
N THR A 389 9.02 -4.07 -24.37
CA THR A 389 9.13 -2.78 -25.08
C THR A 389 9.17 -1.56 -24.15
N ILE A 390 8.87 -1.73 -22.85
CA ILE A 390 8.89 -0.63 -21.89
C ILE A 390 10.33 -0.18 -21.61
N THR A 391 10.57 1.11 -21.84
CA THR A 391 11.81 1.82 -21.49
C THR A 391 11.76 2.30 -20.05
N ASN A 392 12.90 2.27 -19.35
CA ASN A 392 13.00 2.82 -18.00
C ASN A 392 13.59 4.24 -18.04
N PHE A 393 12.87 5.21 -17.49
CA PHE A 393 13.28 6.62 -17.41
C PHE A 393 13.89 6.97 -16.05
N ASN A 394 13.91 6.05 -15.09
CA ASN A 394 14.53 6.31 -13.80
C ASN A 394 16.05 6.37 -13.95
N ASP A 395 16.67 7.34 -13.27
CA ASP A 395 18.12 7.44 -13.24
C ASP A 395 18.72 6.23 -12.51
N PHE A 396 19.92 5.81 -12.96
CA PHE A 396 20.70 4.73 -12.36
C PHE A 396 20.07 3.32 -12.36
N TYR A 397 18.98 3.08 -13.10
CA TYR A 397 18.26 1.79 -13.05
C TYR A 397 19.14 0.56 -13.40
N GLU A 398 20.22 0.77 -14.15
CA GLU A 398 21.18 -0.27 -14.55
C GLU A 398 22.23 -0.59 -13.46
N ASN A 399 22.33 0.25 -12.41
CA ASN A 399 23.29 0.04 -11.35
C ASN A 399 22.83 -1.10 -10.42
N GLU A 400 23.67 -2.11 -10.27
CA GLU A 400 23.38 -3.29 -9.44
C GLU A 400 23.14 -2.98 -7.96
N ASN A 401 23.77 -1.91 -7.44
CA ASN A 401 23.63 -1.50 -6.05
C ASN A 401 22.41 -0.60 -5.83
N LEU A 402 21.73 -0.16 -6.90
CA LEU A 402 20.45 0.52 -6.75
C LEU A 402 19.41 -0.51 -6.30
N LEU A 403 18.63 -0.17 -5.28
CA LEU A 403 17.51 -0.96 -4.78
C LEU A 403 16.18 -0.48 -5.36
N GLY A 404 15.99 0.83 -5.51
CA GLY A 404 14.82 1.42 -6.15
C GLY A 404 15.01 2.91 -6.46
N ALA A 405 14.21 3.44 -7.39
CA ALA A 405 14.30 4.85 -7.78
C ALA A 405 12.97 5.43 -8.28
N LYS A 406 12.82 6.75 -8.17
CA LYS A 406 11.83 7.49 -8.94
C LYS A 406 12.32 8.88 -9.32
N THR A 407 12.38 9.10 -10.63
CA THR A 407 12.67 10.40 -11.25
C THR A 407 11.38 11.21 -11.46
N GLY A 408 11.40 12.54 -11.27
CA GLY A 408 10.24 13.42 -11.55
C GLY A 408 10.62 14.86 -11.91
N LYS A 409 9.93 15.50 -12.86
CA LYS A 409 10.22 16.88 -13.28
C LYS A 409 8.96 17.65 -13.60
N THR A 410 8.86 18.87 -13.08
CA THR A 410 7.87 19.88 -13.51
C THR A 410 8.55 21.26 -13.52
N ASN A 411 7.89 22.27 -14.09
CA ASN A 411 8.43 23.64 -14.10
C ASN A 411 8.64 24.17 -12.67
N LYS A 412 7.70 23.90 -11.75
CA LYS A 412 7.78 24.36 -10.37
C LYS A 412 8.70 23.51 -9.49
N ALA A 413 8.67 22.18 -9.67
CA ALA A 413 9.51 21.25 -8.91
C ALA A 413 10.99 21.25 -9.35
N LYS A 414 11.29 21.78 -10.55
CA LYS A 414 12.52 21.48 -11.30
C LYS A 414 12.74 19.97 -11.36
N GLU A 415 13.97 19.49 -11.24
CA GLU A 415 14.28 18.07 -11.21
C GLU A 415 14.26 17.51 -9.78
N THR A 416 13.59 16.37 -9.63
CA THR A 416 13.50 15.60 -8.38
C THR A 416 13.94 14.16 -8.64
N LEU A 417 14.55 13.54 -7.64
CA LEU A 417 14.96 12.14 -7.68
C LEU A 417 14.97 11.56 -6.27
N ALA A 418 14.28 10.44 -6.07
CA ALA A 418 14.35 9.62 -4.87
C ALA A 418 15.03 8.28 -5.22
N THR A 419 16.05 7.88 -4.48
CA THR A 419 16.78 6.63 -4.71
C THR A 419 17.06 5.91 -3.40
N VAL A 420 17.15 4.58 -3.48
CA VAL A 420 17.65 3.73 -2.40
C VAL A 420 18.83 2.92 -2.93
N TRP A 421 19.94 2.95 -2.21
CA TRP A 421 21.20 2.31 -2.57
C TRP A 421 21.59 1.29 -1.52
N ASN A 422 22.09 0.13 -1.94
CA ASN A 422 22.73 -0.83 -1.06
C ASN A 422 24.24 -0.57 -1.02
N PHE A 423 24.73 -0.08 0.12
CA PHE A 423 26.16 0.08 0.35
C PHE A 423 26.71 -1.15 1.08
N LYS A 424 27.66 -1.84 0.46
CA LYS A 424 28.34 -2.98 1.08
C LYS A 424 29.43 -2.46 2.02
N THR A 425 29.46 -2.92 3.26
CA THR A 425 30.51 -2.57 4.23
C THR A 425 31.14 -3.84 4.80
N PRO A 426 32.34 -3.76 5.41
CA PRO A 426 32.92 -4.88 6.15
C PRO A 426 32.03 -5.40 7.30
N LYS A 427 31.03 -4.62 7.71
CA LYS A 427 30.11 -4.93 8.81
C LYS A 427 28.72 -5.35 8.35
N GLY A 428 28.51 -5.47 7.03
CA GLY A 428 27.23 -5.83 6.43
C GLY A 428 26.71 -4.78 5.46
N ASP A 429 25.62 -5.11 4.79
CA ASP A 429 24.97 -4.26 3.81
C ASP A 429 24.12 -3.18 4.50
N VAL A 430 24.14 -1.97 3.94
CA VAL A 430 23.43 -0.80 4.47
C VAL A 430 22.59 -0.17 3.37
N PRO A 431 21.24 -0.26 3.46
CA PRO A 431 20.37 0.46 2.55
C PRO A 431 20.30 1.95 2.94
N ILE A 432 20.68 2.83 2.03
CA ILE A 432 20.70 4.28 2.20
C ILE A 432 19.73 4.93 1.22
N SER A 433 18.83 5.79 1.72
CA SER A 433 18.04 6.68 0.87
C SER A 433 18.81 7.94 0.53
N ILE A 434 18.83 8.29 -0.76
CA ILE A 434 19.35 9.57 -1.27
C ILE A 434 18.24 10.25 -2.07
N ILE A 435 17.80 11.42 -1.61
CA ILE A 435 16.64 12.14 -2.15
C ILE A 435 17.04 13.58 -2.43
N VAL A 436 16.66 14.11 -3.60
CA VAL A 436 16.89 15.50 -4.00
C VAL A 436 15.63 16.15 -4.56
N PHE A 437 15.35 17.39 -4.17
CA PHE A 437 14.28 18.24 -4.69
C PHE A 437 14.82 19.55 -5.25
N GLY A 438 14.20 20.05 -6.32
CA GLY A 438 14.53 21.37 -6.88
C GLY A 438 15.91 21.43 -7.54
N SER A 439 16.45 20.32 -8.03
CA SER A 439 17.78 20.25 -8.65
C SER A 439 17.77 20.81 -10.07
N ASP A 440 18.90 21.42 -10.47
CA ASP A 440 19.15 21.83 -11.85
C ASP A 440 19.68 20.65 -12.70
N ASN A 441 20.30 19.65 -12.05
CA ASN A 441 20.72 18.39 -12.66
C ASN A 441 20.71 17.29 -11.60
N ARG A 442 19.57 16.60 -11.47
CA ARG A 442 19.36 15.62 -10.38
C ARG A 442 20.36 14.47 -10.41
N ARG A 443 20.75 14.04 -11.62
CA ARG A 443 21.62 12.88 -11.81
C ARG A 443 23.03 13.22 -11.36
N ALA A 444 23.53 14.39 -11.72
CA ALA A 444 24.83 14.87 -11.26
C ALA A 444 24.83 15.09 -9.73
N ASP A 445 23.78 15.67 -9.17
CA ASP A 445 23.68 15.88 -7.71
C ASP A 445 23.64 14.55 -6.95
N VAL A 446 22.80 13.60 -7.35
CA VAL A 446 22.73 12.28 -6.69
C VAL A 446 24.04 11.50 -6.87
N GLN A 447 24.69 11.58 -8.04
CA GLN A 447 26.01 10.95 -8.23
C GLN A 447 27.05 11.51 -7.25
N LYS A 448 27.12 12.84 -7.09
CA LYS A 448 28.01 13.47 -6.10
C LYS A 448 27.70 13.04 -4.67
N LEU A 449 26.42 12.88 -4.31
CA LEU A 449 26.01 12.42 -2.98
C LEU A 449 26.39 10.95 -2.75
N VAL A 450 26.21 10.09 -3.75
CA VAL A 450 26.67 8.68 -3.71
C VAL A 450 28.19 8.61 -3.55
N ASP A 451 28.93 9.40 -4.34
CA ASP A 451 30.40 9.43 -4.28
C ASP A 451 30.89 10.00 -2.94
N TRP A 452 30.18 10.98 -2.37
CA TRP A 452 30.45 11.48 -1.03
C TRP A 452 30.27 10.38 0.03
N VAL A 453 29.22 9.55 -0.04
CA VAL A 453 29.08 8.40 0.89
C VAL A 453 30.25 7.42 0.71
N ARG A 454 30.63 7.08 -0.53
CA ARG A 454 31.75 6.16 -0.79
C ARG A 454 33.10 6.69 -0.31
N GLY A 455 33.33 7.98 -0.46
CA GLY A 455 34.57 8.65 -0.06
C GLY A 455 34.73 8.74 1.46
N ASN A 456 33.62 8.88 2.19
CA ASN A 456 33.63 9.22 3.62
C ASN A 456 33.33 8.08 4.57
N PHE A 457 32.91 6.93 4.07
CA PHE A 457 32.65 5.74 4.87
C PHE A 457 33.47 4.55 4.41
N LYS A 458 33.62 3.54 5.27
CA LYS A 458 34.28 2.27 4.94
C LYS A 458 33.34 1.38 4.11
N ILE A 459 33.29 1.64 2.81
CA ILE A 459 32.54 0.88 1.80
C ILE A 459 33.47 -0.11 1.08
N LEU A 460 32.95 -1.30 0.75
CA LEU A 460 33.64 -2.37 0.00
C LEU A 460 33.63 -2.17 -1.52
#